data_AF-A0A4Z0NYM0-F1
#
_entry.id   AF-A0A4Z0NYM0-F1
#
_cell.length_a   1.000
_cell.length_b   1.000
_cell.length_c   1.000
_cell.angle_alpha   90.00
_cell.angle_beta   90.00
_cell.angle_gamma   90.00
#
_symmetry.space_group_name_H-M   'P 1'
#
loop_
_entity.id
_entity.type
_entity.pdbx_description
1 polymer ?
#
loop_
_entity_poly.entity_id
_entity_poly.type
_entity_poly.pdbx_seq_one_letter_code
_entity_poly.pdbx_strand_id
1 'polypeptide(L)' 'MSHKFKLHQRVQMVRSGSSDAFASDVDVFEIVRLMPEDRSGEAAYRIKSVRGERAVRESEIVALR' A
#
# COMPACT_ATOMS: atom_id res chain seq x y z
N MET A 1 -0.17 13.65 12.21
CA MET A 1 0.10 12.40 11.46
C MET A 1 0.98 12.70 10.27
N SER A 2 2.10 11.99 10.11
CA SER A 2 2.96 12.13 8.94
C SER A 2 2.96 10.83 8.17
N HIS A 3 2.30 10.80 7.01
CA HIS A 3 2.42 9.70 6.07
C HIS A 3 3.88 9.51 5.67
N LYS A 4 4.44 8.32 5.93
CA LYS A 4 5.80 7.96 5.53
C LYS A 4 5.97 8.01 4.02
N PHE A 5 4.95 7.55 3.29
CA PHE A 5 4.95 7.54 1.83
C PHE A 5 4.10 8.68 1.26
N LYS A 6 4.42 9.10 0.03
CA LYS A 6 3.77 10.23 -0.65
C LYS A 6 2.95 9.78 -1.86
N LEU A 7 2.05 10.65 -2.32
CA LEU A 7 1.35 10.45 -3.59
C LEU A 7 2.37 10.24 -4.73
N HIS A 8 2.01 9.36 -5.66
CA HIS A 8 2.80 8.94 -6.81
C HIS A 8 4.09 8.18 -6.48
N GLN A 9 4.35 7.88 -5.20
CA GLN A 9 5.50 7.07 -4.81
C GLN A 9 5.29 5.60 -5.18
N ARG A 10 6.34 4.97 -5.71
CA ARG A 10 6.35 3.54 -6.02
C ARG A 10 6.65 2.72 -4.77
N VAL A 11 5.83 1.70 -4.54
CA VAL A 11 5.91 0.81 -3.39
C VAL A 11 5.68 -0.63 -3.80
N GLN A 12 6.12 -1.55 -2.96
CA GLN A 12 5.87 -2.98 -3.09
C GLN A 12 5.19 -3.50 -1.83
N MET A 13 4.30 -4.46 -1.98
CA MET A 13 3.72 -5.16 -0.83
C MET A 13 4.71 -6.15 -0.23
N VAL A 14 4.84 -6.17 1.10
CA VAL A 14 5.68 -7.11 1.85
C VAL A 14 4.90 -8.16 2.62
N ARG A 15 3.62 -7.88 2.93
CA ARG A 15 2.71 -8.84 3.56
C ARG A 15 1.33 -8.68 2.96
N SER A 16 0.85 -9.75 2.34
CA SER A 16 -0.53 -9.83 1.84
C SER A 16 -1.41 -10.26 3.00
N GLY A 17 -1.81 -9.31 3.86
CA GLY A 17 -2.69 -9.57 5.01
C GLY A 17 -4.13 -9.95 4.65
N SER A 18 -4.42 -10.24 3.39
CA SER A 18 -5.74 -10.57 2.88
C SER A 18 -5.65 -11.83 2.03
N SER A 19 -6.60 -12.74 2.21
CA SER A 19 -6.76 -14.04 1.53
C SER A 19 -6.91 -13.96 0.00
N ASP A 20 -6.43 -12.90 -0.62
CA ASP A 20 -6.44 -12.71 -2.06
C ASP A 20 -5.20 -13.43 -2.64
N ALA A 21 -5.43 -14.66 -3.09
CA ALA A 21 -4.45 -15.57 -3.68
C ALA A 21 -3.76 -15.03 -4.96
N PHE A 22 -4.00 -13.77 -5.32
CA PHE A 22 -3.39 -13.06 -6.45
C PHE A 22 -2.18 -12.22 -6.07
N ALA A 23 -1.85 -12.11 -4.78
CA ALA A 23 -0.60 -11.51 -4.34
C ALA A 23 0.58 -12.50 -4.49
N SER A 24 0.70 -13.10 -5.67
CA SER A 24 1.93 -13.75 -6.10
C SER A 24 2.92 -12.67 -6.54
N ASP A 25 4.06 -12.64 -5.87
CA ASP A 25 5.35 -12.15 -6.33
C ASP A 25 5.39 -10.81 -7.11
N VAL A 26 5.83 -9.75 -6.42
CA VAL A 26 6.52 -8.59 -7.02
C VAL A 26 5.69 -7.69 -7.96
N ASP A 27 4.41 -7.44 -7.64
CA ASP A 27 3.72 -6.30 -8.26
C ASP A 27 4.22 -4.97 -7.65
N VAL A 28 4.66 -4.06 -8.52
CA VAL A 28 4.97 -2.67 -8.16
C VAL A 28 3.70 -1.84 -8.21
N PHE A 29 3.44 -1.08 -7.17
CA PHE A 29 2.27 -0.22 -7.06
C PHE A 29 2.68 1.26 -6.93
N GLU A 30 1.73 2.13 -7.23
CA GLU A 30 1.82 3.57 -6.98
C GLU A 30 0.84 3.98 -5.90
N ILE A 31 1.22 4.89 -5.01
CA ILE A 31 0.30 5.50 -4.06
C ILE A 31 -0.57 6.54 -4.76
N VAL A 32 -1.87 6.27 -4.82
CA VAL A 32 -2.85 7.16 -5.46
C VAL A 32 -3.72 7.92 -4.46
N ARG A 33 -3.69 7.54 -3.17
CA ARG A 33 -4.39 8.27 -2.11
C ARG A 33 -3.76 8.04 -0.74
N LEU A 34 -3.61 9.12 0.04
CA LEU A 34 -3.32 9.05 1.47
C LEU A 34 -4.65 8.92 2.23
N MET A 35 -4.77 7.94 3.10
CA MET A 35 -5.99 7.68 3.87
C MET A 35 -5.78 8.06 5.34
N PRO A 36 -6.84 8.45 6.07
CA PRO A 36 -6.71 8.64 7.52
C PRO A 36 -6.21 7.36 8.18
N GLU A 37 -5.66 7.50 9.38
CA GLU A 37 -5.27 6.35 10.18
C GLU A 37 -6.47 5.45 10.48
N ASP A 38 -6.20 4.16 10.54
CA ASP A 38 -7.20 3.18 10.95
C ASP A 38 -7.43 3.23 12.47
N ARG A 39 -8.23 2.29 12.99
CA ARG A 39 -8.50 2.20 14.43
C ARG A 39 -7.26 1.88 15.29
N SER A 40 -6.18 1.41 14.68
CA SER A 40 -4.90 1.16 15.37
C SER A 40 -3.99 2.39 15.42
N GLY A 41 -4.36 3.49 14.76
CA GLY A 41 -3.50 4.66 14.60
C GLY A 41 -2.43 4.46 13.52
N GLU A 42 -2.60 3.49 12.63
CA GLU A 42 -1.65 3.24 11.55
C GLU A 42 -2.09 3.95 10.27
N ALA A 43 -1.16 4.66 9.63
CA ALA A 43 -1.42 5.32 8.36
C ALA A 43 -1.80 4.30 7.28
N ALA A 44 -2.84 4.63 6.52
CA ALA A 44 -3.33 3.80 5.42
C ALA A 44 -3.17 4.50 4.07
N TYR A 45 -3.16 3.71 3.00
CA TYR A 45 -2.90 4.15 1.64
C TYR A 45 -3.82 3.42 0.66
N ARG A 46 -4.22 4.11 -0.41
CA ARG A 46 -4.75 3.46 -1.61
C ARG A 46 -3.61 3.33 -2.61
N ILE A 47 -3.33 2.10 -3.03
CA ILE A 47 -2.29 1.81 -4.02
C ILE A 47 -2.92 1.28 -5.32
N LYS A 48 -2.28 1.53 -6.45
CA LYS A 48 -2.74 1.15 -7.79
C LYS A 48 -1.66 0.39 -8.56
N SER A 49 -2.06 -0.65 -9.29
CA SER A 49 -1.28 -1.27 -10.35
C SER A 49 -2.15 -1.47 -11.61
N VAL A 50 -1.58 -2.11 -12.64
CA VAL A 50 -2.34 -2.51 -13.84
C VAL A 50 -3.50 -3.45 -13.53
N ARG A 51 -3.47 -4.14 -12.37
CA ARG A 51 -4.50 -5.10 -11.95
C ARG A 51 -5.62 -4.46 -11.15
N GLY A 52 -5.48 -3.20 -10.73
CA GLY A 52 -6.51 -2.46 -10.00
C GLY A 52 -5.99 -1.66 -8.81
N GLU A 53 -6.91 -1.24 -7.95
CA GLU A 53 -6.62 -0.46 -6.74
C GLU A 53 -6.96 -1.23 -5.47
N ARG A 54 -6.15 -1.08 -4.42
CA ARG A 54 -6.39 -1.70 -3.10
C ARG A 54 -5.98 -0.80 -1.95
N ALA A 55 -6.63 -0.97 -0.81
CA ALA A 55 -6.24 -0.33 0.44
C ALA A 55 -5.18 -1.18 1.16
N VAL A 56 -4.17 -0.52 1.72
CA VAL A 56 -3.08 -1.13 2.50
C VAL A 56 -2.69 -0.23 3.66
N ARG A 57 -2.15 -0.84 4.71
CA ARG A 57 -1.51 -0.16 5.84
C ARG A 57 -0.05 0.16 5.55
N GLU A 58 0.52 1.10 6.31
CA GLU A 58 1.92 1.47 6.19
C GLU A 58 2.87 0.27 6.36
N SER A 59 2.57 -0.66 7.26
CA SER A 59 3.37 -1.87 7.51
C SER A 59 3.25 -2.95 6.43
N GLU A 60 2.27 -2.86 5.54
CA GLU A 60 2.05 -3.83 4.46
C GLU A 60 2.88 -3.51 3.21
N ILE A 61 3.49 -2.32 3.15
CA ILE A 61 4.23 -1.83 1.98
C ILE A 61 5.63 -1.30 2.33
N VAL A 62 6.52 -1.36 1.34
CA VAL A 62 7.86 -0.75 1.40
C VAL A 62 8.10 0.12 0.18
N ALA A 63 8.92 1.16 0.34
CA ALA A 63 9.35 1.99 -0.77
C ALA A 63 10.24 1.17 -1.71
N LEU A 64 9.99 1.29 -3.01
CA LEU A 64 10.93 0.87 -4.03
C LEU A 64 11.93 2.01 -4.26
N ARG A 65 13.21 1.64 -4.37
CA ARG A 65 14.29 2.59 -4.69
C ARG A 65 14.24 2.98 -6.16
#